data_AF-A0A3D2DP44-F1
#
_entry.id   AF-A0A3D2DP44-F1
#
_cell.length_a   1.000
_cell.length_b   1.000
_cell.length_c   1.000
_cell.angle_alpha   90.00
_cell.angle_beta   90.00
_cell.angle_gamma   90.00
#
_symmetry.space_group_name_H-M   'P 1'
#
loop_
_entity.id
_entity.type
_entity.pdbx_description
1 polymer ?
#
loop_
_entity_poly.entity_id
_entity_poly.type
_entity_poly.pdbx_seq_one_letter_code
_entity_poly.pdbx_strand_id
1 'polypeptide(L)'
;MGHAETFHGYAPDLGYEFLRSAIVEHDYKKRGADISSDEIFISDGAKSDSGNIGDIFSVDNKIAVCDPVYPVYVDTNAMAGRTGDYIPEQQKWSNVIYMP
;
A
#
# COMPACT_ATOMS: atom_id res chain seq x y z
N MET A 1 -10.28 22.17 14.67
CA MET A 1 -11.55 22.17 13.89
C MET A 1 -11.23 22.68 12.50
N GLY A 2 -11.89 22.14 11.46
CA GLY A 2 -11.74 22.63 10.09
C GLY A 2 -12.52 23.92 9.83
N HIS A 3 -12.05 24.70 8.87
CA HIS A 3 -12.66 25.95 8.41
C HIS A 3 -13.42 25.69 7.09
N ALA A 4 -14.64 26.19 6.95
CA ALA A 4 -15.47 25.91 5.77
C ALA A 4 -14.84 26.50 4.49
N GLU A 5 -14.23 27.68 4.62
CA GLU A 5 -13.48 28.36 3.57
C GLU A 5 -12.26 27.59 3.04
N THR A 6 -11.76 26.60 3.79
CA THR A 6 -10.63 25.75 3.38
C THR A 6 -11.08 24.40 2.81
N PHE A 7 -12.37 24.16 2.64
CA PHE A 7 -12.87 22.92 2.07
C PHE A 7 -12.77 22.96 0.54
N HIS A 8 -12.03 22.00 -0.03
CA HIS A 8 -11.74 21.96 -1.46
C HIS A 8 -12.64 21.00 -2.26
N GLY A 9 -13.56 20.29 -1.61
CA GLY A 9 -14.42 19.31 -2.27
C GLY A 9 -13.68 18.02 -2.65
N TYR A 10 -14.11 17.37 -3.74
CA TYR A 10 -13.44 16.20 -4.27
C TYR A 10 -12.04 16.56 -4.74
N ALA A 11 -11.06 15.79 -4.28
CA ALA A 11 -9.69 15.96 -4.71
C ALA A 11 -9.53 15.59 -6.19
N PRO A 12 -8.52 16.16 -6.88
CA PRO A 12 -8.06 15.63 -8.16
C PRO A 12 -7.67 14.15 -8.04
N ASP A 13 -7.63 13.42 -9.15
CA ASP A 13 -7.32 11.99 -9.18
C ASP A 13 -6.06 11.63 -8.38
N LEU A 14 -4.96 12.38 -8.55
CA LEU A 14 -3.70 12.13 -7.82
C LEU A 14 -3.65 12.76 -6.42
N GLY A 15 -4.66 13.53 -6.04
CA GLY A 15 -4.65 14.40 -4.88
C GLY A 15 -4.05 15.78 -5.14
N TYR A 16 -4.22 16.68 -4.18
CA TYR A 16 -3.84 18.08 -4.31
C TYR A 16 -2.32 18.28 -4.48
N GLU A 17 -1.93 19.11 -5.44
CA GLU A 17 -0.53 19.38 -5.79
C GLU A 17 0.30 19.92 -4.62
N PHE A 18 -0.28 20.81 -3.79
CA PHE A 18 0.43 21.38 -2.63
C PHE A 18 0.88 20.28 -1.67
N LEU A 19 0.05 19.25 -1.49
CA LEU A 19 0.34 18.13 -0.59
C LEU A 19 1.39 17.20 -1.21
N ARG A 20 1.21 16.83 -2.49
CA ARG A 20 2.19 16.01 -3.21
C ARG A 20 3.58 16.65 -3.21
N SER A 21 3.66 17.96 -3.46
CA SER A 21 4.92 18.72 -3.45
C SER A 21 5.56 18.74 -2.06
N ALA A 22 4.77 18.91 -1.00
CA ALA A 22 5.27 18.86 0.37
C ALA A 22 5.86 17.47 0.72
N ILE A 23 5.22 16.39 0.27
CA ILE A 23 5.72 15.02 0.45
C ILE A 23 7.04 14.82 -0.33
N VAL A 24 7.13 15.26 -1.59
CA VAL A 24 8.40 15.20 -2.36
C VAL A 24 9.54 15.86 -1.57
N GLU A 25 9.34 17.10 -1.11
CA GLU A 25 10.39 17.88 -0.45
C GLU A 25 10.75 17.38 0.94
N HIS A 26 9.80 16.85 1.70
CA HIS A 26 10.00 16.54 3.12
C HIS A 26 10.18 15.06 3.41
N ASP A 27 9.62 14.17 2.58
CA ASP A 27 9.70 12.74 2.79
C ASP A 27 10.69 12.04 1.85
N TYR A 28 10.74 12.42 0.57
CA TYR A 28 11.59 11.71 -0.40
C TYR A 28 12.94 12.38 -0.60
N LYS A 29 12.97 13.66 -0.99
CA LYS A 29 14.24 14.39 -1.25
C LYS A 29 15.14 14.47 -0.03
N LYS A 30 14.57 14.70 1.17
CA LYS A 30 15.34 14.69 2.43
C LYS A 30 15.98 13.35 2.75
N ARG A 31 15.48 12.25 2.18
CA ARG A 31 16.02 10.90 2.32
C ARG A 31 16.93 10.51 1.14
N GLY A 32 17.20 11.44 0.22
CA GLY A 32 18.04 11.23 -0.96
C GLY A 32 17.33 10.51 -2.11
N ALA A 33 16.00 10.38 -2.06
CA ALA A 33 15.22 9.81 -3.16
C ALA A 33 14.81 10.90 -4.15
N ASP A 34 15.10 10.67 -5.44
CA ASP A 34 14.68 11.52 -6.55
C ASP A 34 13.30 11.05 -7.03
N ILE A 35 12.26 11.70 -6.52
CA ILE A 35 10.85 11.39 -6.80
C ILE A 35 10.17 12.68 -7.27
N SER A 36 9.43 12.61 -8.36
CA SER A 36 8.62 13.71 -8.87
C SER A 36 7.20 13.70 -8.30
N SER A 37 6.49 14.83 -8.36
CA SER A 37 5.16 14.95 -7.74
C SER A 37 4.08 14.15 -8.47
N ASP A 38 4.28 13.79 -9.73
CA ASP A 38 3.42 12.91 -10.53
C ASP A 38 3.61 11.42 -10.23
N GLU A 39 4.68 11.04 -9.52
CA GLU A 39 4.86 9.69 -8.97
C GLU A 39 4.13 9.49 -7.62
N ILE A 40 3.50 10.55 -7.09
CA ILE A 40 2.76 10.51 -5.83
C ILE A 40 1.26 10.58 -6.10
N PHE A 41 0.53 9.62 -5.56
CA PHE A 41 -0.93 9.62 -5.45
C PHE A 41 -1.33 9.68 -3.96
N ILE A 42 -2.34 10.46 -3.62
CA ILE A 42 -2.86 10.56 -2.24
C ILE A 42 -4.08 9.64 -2.08
N SER A 43 -3.92 8.59 -1.29
CA SER A 43 -4.96 7.59 -1.00
C SER A 43 -5.74 7.89 0.29
N ASP A 44 -6.65 6.98 0.63
CA ASP A 44 -7.37 6.93 1.91
C ASP A 44 -6.59 6.23 3.03
N GLY A 45 -5.36 5.77 2.75
CA GLY A 45 -4.39 5.33 3.77
C GLY A 45 -3.68 4.02 3.48
N ALA A 46 -2.65 3.74 4.29
CA ALA A 46 -1.70 2.66 4.08
C ALA A 46 -2.33 1.25 3.97
N LYS A 47 -3.47 1.00 4.64
CA LYS A 47 -4.15 -0.30 4.59
C LYS A 47 -4.73 -0.59 3.20
N SER A 48 -5.47 0.36 2.64
CA SER A 48 -6.07 0.25 1.30
C SER A 48 -4.97 0.13 0.25
N ASP A 49 -3.93 0.97 0.33
CA ASP A 49 -2.79 0.91 -0.61
C ASP A 49 -2.06 -0.43 -0.56
N SER A 50 -1.75 -0.92 0.65
CA SER A 50 -1.06 -2.20 0.81
C SER A 50 -1.89 -3.39 0.33
N GLY A 51 -3.22 -3.28 0.38
CA GLY A 51 -4.10 -4.28 -0.19
C GLY A 51 -4.16 -4.22 -1.72
N ASN A 52 -4.34 -3.01 -2.25
CA ASN A 52 -4.61 -2.77 -3.67
C ASN A 52 -3.34 -2.84 -4.53
N ILE A 53 -2.14 -2.65 -3.95
CA ILE A 53 -0.88 -2.72 -4.70
C ILE A 53 -0.68 -4.07 -5.38
N GLY A 54 -1.31 -5.14 -4.89
CA GLY A 54 -1.29 -6.45 -5.56
C GLY A 54 -2.00 -6.45 -6.91
N ASP A 55 -2.95 -5.55 -7.15
CA ASP A 55 -3.83 -5.57 -8.33
C ASP A 55 -3.16 -5.03 -9.60
N ILE A 56 -2.05 -4.29 -9.44
CA ILE A 56 -1.21 -3.88 -10.58
C ILE A 56 -0.24 -4.99 -11.04
N PHE A 57 -0.19 -6.13 -10.33
CA PHE A 57 0.70 -7.25 -10.59
C PHE A 57 -0.04 -8.52 -11.02
N SER A 58 0.68 -9.46 -11.64
CA SER A 58 0.11 -10.77 -11.98
C SER A 58 -0.34 -11.52 -10.72
N VAL A 59 -1.47 -12.23 -10.83
CA VAL A 59 -1.97 -13.15 -9.78
C VAL A 59 -1.03 -14.33 -9.54
N ASP A 60 -0.17 -14.66 -10.50
CA ASP A 60 0.78 -15.78 -10.40
C ASP A 60 2.07 -15.43 -9.64
N ASN A 61 2.21 -14.18 -9.18
CA ASN A 61 3.39 -13.74 -8.45
C ASN A 61 3.52 -14.45 -7.09
N LYS A 62 4.77 -14.66 -6.65
CA LYS A 62 5.07 -15.16 -5.30
C LYS A 62 5.02 -14.03 -4.29
N ILE A 63 4.37 -14.30 -3.15
CA ILE A 63 4.25 -13.36 -2.03
C ILE A 63 5.24 -13.78 -0.96
N ALA A 64 6.08 -12.85 -0.54
CA ALA A 64 7.00 -13.04 0.58
C ALA A 64 6.73 -12.00 1.68
N VAL A 65 6.63 -12.46 2.92
CA VAL A 65 6.37 -11.62 4.10
C VAL A 65 7.30 -12.00 5.25
N CYS A 66 7.69 -11.05 6.09
CA CYS A 66 8.40 -11.36 7.35
C CYS A 66 7.48 -12.11 8.33
N ASP A 67 8.04 -12.84 9.30
CA ASP A 67 7.29 -13.50 10.37
C ASP A 67 7.80 -13.00 11.73
N PRO A 68 7.06 -12.14 12.48
CA PRO A 68 5.65 -11.78 12.29
C PRO A 68 5.40 -10.71 11.20
N VAL A 69 4.18 -10.71 10.65
CA VAL A 69 3.71 -9.78 9.59
C VAL A 69 2.51 -8.96 10.04
N TYR A 70 2.33 -7.78 9.43
CA TYR A 70 1.04 -7.09 9.43
C TYR A 70 -0.02 -7.92 8.65
N PRO A 71 -1.14 -8.35 9.27
CA PRO A 71 -2.06 -9.33 8.66
C PRO A 71 -2.62 -8.95 7.28
N VAL A 72 -2.81 -7.65 7.01
CA VAL A 72 -3.35 -7.16 5.73
C VAL A 72 -2.54 -7.64 4.53
N TYR A 73 -1.21 -7.79 4.67
CA TYR A 73 -0.36 -8.28 3.59
C TYR A 73 -0.68 -9.73 3.22
N VAL A 74 -1.18 -10.53 4.16
CA VAL A 74 -1.58 -11.92 3.92
C VAL A 74 -3.06 -11.98 3.53
N ASP A 75 -3.93 -11.31 4.28
CA ASP A 75 -5.38 -11.39 4.12
C ASP A 75 -5.83 -10.91 2.75
N THR A 76 -5.29 -9.78 2.25
CA THR A 76 -5.66 -9.28 0.92
C THR A 76 -5.20 -10.23 -0.19
N ASN A 77 -4.03 -10.85 -0.03
CA ASN A 77 -3.56 -11.83 -0.99
C ASN A 77 -4.37 -13.13 -0.94
N ALA A 78 -4.86 -13.52 0.25
CA ALA A 78 -5.75 -14.66 0.39
C ALA A 78 -7.11 -14.41 -0.29
N MET A 79 -7.70 -13.23 -0.08
CA MET A 79 -8.92 -12.81 -0.76
C MET A 79 -8.75 -12.77 -2.28
N ALA A 80 -7.56 -12.40 -2.76
CA ALA A 80 -7.22 -12.38 -4.19
C ALA A 80 -6.82 -13.76 -4.76
N GLY A 81 -6.88 -14.84 -3.97
CA GLY A 81 -6.62 -16.21 -4.44
C GLY A 81 -5.13 -16.54 -4.68
N ARG A 82 -4.20 -15.72 -4.17
CA ARG A 82 -2.75 -15.87 -4.44
C ARG A 82 -2.04 -16.81 -3.45
N THR A 83 -2.69 -17.18 -2.34
CA THR A 83 -2.05 -17.83 -1.19
C THR A 83 -2.12 -19.37 -1.18
N GLY A 84 -2.88 -19.99 -2.09
CA GLY A 84 -3.09 -21.43 -2.11
C GLY A 84 -3.97 -21.92 -0.95
N ASP A 85 -3.70 -23.12 -0.43
CA ASP A 85 -4.44 -23.70 0.69
C ASP A 85 -3.94 -23.20 2.05
N TYR A 86 -4.86 -23.02 3.00
CA TYR A 86 -4.54 -22.72 4.40
C TYR A 86 -4.15 -24.01 5.14
N ILE A 87 -3.09 -23.94 5.94
CA ILE A 87 -2.50 -25.05 6.71
C ILE A 87 -2.73 -24.78 8.21
N PRO A 88 -3.78 -25.34 8.84
CA PRO A 88 -4.17 -25.01 10.21
C PRO A 88 -3.08 -25.28 11.26
N GLU A 89 -2.31 -26.35 11.08
CA GLU A 89 -1.28 -26.79 12.03
C GLU A 89 -0.10 -25.81 12.09
N GLN A 90 0.13 -25.07 11.00
CA GLN A 90 1.21 -24.08 10.89
C GLN A 90 0.70 -22.65 11.02
N GLN A 91 -0.63 -22.46 10.97
CA GLN A 91 -1.28 -21.15 10.88
C GLN A 91 -0.76 -20.31 9.69
N LYS A 92 -0.51 -20.98 8.55
CA LYS A 92 0.16 -20.42 7.37
C LYS A 92 -0.56 -20.83 6.08
N TRP A 93 -0.28 -20.11 5.01
CA TRP A 93 -0.74 -20.43 3.66
C TRP A 93 0.35 -21.14 2.85
N SER A 94 -0.04 -22.15 2.07
CA SER A 94 0.88 -23.04 1.34
C SER A 94 1.70 -22.36 0.24
N ASN A 95 1.21 -21.25 -0.34
CA ASN A 95 1.88 -20.53 -1.43
C ASN A 95 2.44 -19.16 -0.99
N VAL A 96 2.60 -18.93 0.31
CA VAL A 96 3.23 -17.72 0.87
C VAL A 96 4.62 -18.07 1.42
N ILE A 97 5.61 -17.24 1.08
CA ILE A 97 6.98 -17.36 1.60
C ILE A 97 7.06 -16.55 2.89
N TYR A 98 7.22 -17.24 4.02
CA TYR A 98 7.41 -16.62 5.33
C TYR A 98 8.91 -16.49 5.60
N MET A 99 9.42 -15.26 5.57
CA MET A 99 10.83 -14.91 5.77
C MET A 99 11.14 -14.75 7.27
N PRO A 100 12.34 -15.17 7.72
CA PRO A 100 12.79 -14.99 9.10
C PRO A 100 13.02 -13.53 9.48
#